data_AF-X1FI39-F1
#
_entry.id   AF-X1FI39-F1
#
_cell.length_a   1.000
_cell.length_b   1.000
_cell.length_c   1.000
_cell.angle_alpha   90.00
_cell.angle_beta   90.00
_cell.angle_gamma   90.00
#
_symmetry.space_group_name_H-M   'P 1'
#
loop_
_entity.id
_entity.type
_entity.pdbx_description
1 polymer ?
#
loop_
_entity_poly.entity_id
_entity_poly.type
_entity_poly.pdbx_seq_one_letter_code
_entity_poly.pdbx_strand_id
1 'polypeptide(L)'
;VETDDVLINKYLEGEEIGNKAISDVFKKAVTAGKVIPVFAISSGKNFGVDILMDYINSLLPSALDILPIKAKDLDKDSETEIKPSPDGPVLAYVFKTMADPYIGKLSIFRIFSGIIKINENYYLSGPEKTYKFTNLFKLQGKSQSNISKASCGDIIAVSKIMDISNDDTISSQDQLLKIPETEYFSPTLPRSVIPKSKGDEEKVSNSLSKLMQEDPTIRQKLNLEVHQNIIWGMGELHLSITREKLKEKFDVGIDMLMPDVAYKETIRKDAKAEYKYKKQSGGRGQYGHVLIEMNSLDSGAGFEFKNSIFGGAIPKGYIPGVEKGIREALPKGVLAEYPVVDIRVNLYDGSYHTVDSSEIAFKIAASMAFKKGMQEA
;
A
#
# COMPACT_ATOMS: atom_id res chain seq x y z
N VAL A 1 0.75 -30.48 36.98
CA VAL A 1 0.40 -31.92 37.14
C VAL A 1 -0.74 -32.29 36.21
N GLU A 2 -1.83 -31.52 36.14
CA GLU A 2 -2.96 -31.77 35.21
C GLU A 2 -2.60 -31.91 33.73
N THR A 3 -1.44 -31.42 33.31
CA THR A 3 -0.97 -31.51 31.91
C THR A 3 -0.20 -32.80 31.59
N ASP A 4 -0.03 -33.71 32.56
CA ASP A 4 0.72 -34.96 32.42
C ASP A 4 0.02 -36.10 33.19
N ASP A 5 -0.49 -37.09 32.45
CA ASP A 5 -1.28 -38.21 32.99
C ASP A 5 -0.49 -39.13 33.93
N VAL A 6 0.85 -39.14 33.82
CA VAL A 6 1.68 -39.95 34.72
C VAL A 6 1.83 -39.24 36.06
N LEU A 7 2.05 -37.92 36.03
CA LEU A 7 2.16 -37.14 37.25
C LEU A 7 0.83 -36.99 37.99
N ILE A 8 -0.31 -36.93 37.28
CA ILE A 8 -1.62 -36.84 37.94
C ILE A 8 -1.94 -38.11 38.73
N ASN A 9 -1.64 -39.29 38.20
CA ASN A 9 -1.84 -40.55 38.92
C ASN A 9 -0.96 -40.62 40.17
N LYS A 10 0.33 -40.28 40.06
CA LYS A 10 1.24 -40.19 41.22
C LYS A 10 0.73 -39.24 42.29
N TYR A 11 0.20 -38.09 41.88
CA TYR A 11 -0.38 -37.11 42.80
C TYR A 11 -1.64 -37.65 43.50
N LEU A 12 -2.54 -38.32 42.76
CA LEU A 12 -3.76 -38.92 43.30
C LEU A 12 -3.46 -40.10 44.25
N GLU A 13 -2.37 -40.82 44.00
CA GLU A 13 -1.87 -41.91 44.86
C GLU A 13 -1.12 -41.40 46.10
N GLY A 14 -0.91 -40.07 46.23
CA GLY A 14 -0.22 -39.46 47.35
C GLY A 14 1.31 -39.59 47.32
N GLU A 15 1.89 -39.92 46.16
CA GLU A 15 3.34 -39.98 45.99
C GLU A 15 3.96 -38.57 45.89
N GLU A 16 5.14 -38.38 46.49
CA GLU A 16 5.87 -37.13 46.42
C GLU A 16 6.50 -36.94 45.02
N ILE A 17 6.14 -35.84 44.35
CA ILE A 17 6.66 -35.53 43.02
C ILE A 17 7.93 -34.69 43.15
N GLY A 18 9.04 -35.17 42.58
CA GLY A 18 10.30 -34.44 42.61
C GLY A 18 10.25 -33.10 41.86
N ASN A 19 10.90 -32.07 42.41
CA ASN A 19 10.94 -30.71 41.86
C ASN A 19 11.34 -30.64 40.37
N LYS A 20 12.26 -31.51 39.93
CA LYS A 20 12.70 -31.56 38.53
C LYS A 20 11.56 -31.97 37.58
N ALA A 21 10.78 -32.98 37.96
CA ALA A 21 9.65 -33.44 37.15
C ALA A 21 8.55 -32.36 37.06
N ILE A 22 8.32 -31.63 38.16
CA ILE A 22 7.41 -30.48 38.18
C ILE A 22 7.90 -29.39 37.23
N SER A 23 9.19 -29.03 37.31
CA SER A 23 9.78 -28.00 36.44
C SER A 23 9.71 -28.37 34.96
N ASP A 24 9.98 -29.62 34.61
CA ASP A 24 9.94 -30.09 33.21
C ASP A 24 8.51 -30.07 32.65
N VAL A 25 7.53 -30.53 33.43
CA VAL A 25 6.12 -30.49 33.02
C VAL A 25 5.60 -29.05 32.98
N PHE A 26 6.03 -28.20 33.90
CA PHE A 26 5.69 -26.78 33.87
C PHE A 26 6.25 -26.09 32.62
N LYS A 27 7.53 -26.34 32.27
CA LYS A 27 8.13 -25.83 31.03
C LYS A 27 7.35 -26.28 29.79
N LYS A 28 6.98 -27.57 29.70
CA LYS A 28 6.16 -28.09 28.59
C LYS A 28 4.79 -27.41 28.53
N ALA A 29 4.13 -27.20 29.67
CA ALA A 29 2.83 -26.55 29.73
C ALA A 29 2.89 -25.07 29.31
N VAL A 30 3.94 -24.36 29.71
CA VAL A 30 4.21 -22.97 29.30
C VAL A 30 4.52 -22.90 27.80
N THR A 31 5.37 -23.78 27.30
CA THR A 31 5.75 -23.84 25.87
C THR A 31 4.54 -24.15 24.98
N ALA A 32 3.63 -25.00 25.45
CA ALA A 32 2.37 -25.31 24.75
C ALA A 32 1.30 -24.22 24.88
N GLY A 33 1.54 -23.15 25.64
CA GLY A 33 0.57 -22.08 25.89
C GLY A 33 -0.62 -22.49 26.77
N LYS A 34 -0.56 -23.65 27.44
CA LYS A 34 -1.63 -24.13 28.35
C LYS A 34 -1.61 -23.41 29.69
N VAL A 35 -0.44 -22.93 30.10
CA VAL A 35 -0.23 -22.20 31.35
C VAL A 35 0.56 -20.94 31.05
N ILE A 36 0.09 -19.81 31.57
CA ILE A 36 0.76 -18.51 31.45
C ILE A 36 1.26 -18.12 32.85
N PRO A 37 2.57 -18.15 33.11
CA PRO A 37 3.10 -17.81 34.42
C PRO A 37 2.97 -16.30 34.67
N VAL A 38 2.54 -15.93 35.86
CA VAL A 38 2.36 -14.54 36.28
C VAL A 38 3.47 -14.15 37.25
N PHE A 39 4.20 -13.08 36.95
CA PHE A 39 5.28 -12.56 37.77
C PHE A 39 4.93 -11.15 38.26
N ALA A 40 5.02 -10.91 39.56
CA ALA A 40 4.91 -9.58 40.13
C ALA A 40 6.31 -8.94 40.20
N ILE A 41 6.53 -7.90 39.40
CA ILE A 41 7.81 -7.18 39.34
C ILE A 41 7.60 -5.67 39.48
N SER A 42 8.65 -4.95 39.87
CA SER A 42 8.66 -3.48 39.85
C SER A 42 9.93 -2.99 39.17
N SER A 43 9.85 -2.78 37.85
CA SER A 43 10.98 -2.33 37.02
C SER A 43 11.57 -0.98 37.48
N GLY A 44 10.71 -0.01 37.83
CA GLY A 44 11.16 1.30 38.31
C GLY A 44 11.91 1.27 39.64
N LYS A 45 11.74 0.22 40.45
CA LYS A 45 12.50 -0.03 41.69
C LYS A 45 13.57 -1.11 41.53
N ASN A 46 13.73 -1.64 40.31
CA ASN A 46 14.61 -2.76 39.99
C ASN A 46 14.38 -4.01 40.86
N PHE A 47 13.11 -4.32 41.19
CA PHE A 47 12.75 -5.49 41.99
C PHE A 47 12.20 -6.62 41.10
N GLY A 48 12.80 -7.80 41.23
CA GLY A 48 12.36 -9.05 40.58
C GLY A 48 12.69 -9.17 39.10
N VAL A 49 13.49 -8.25 38.53
CA VAL A 49 13.87 -8.26 37.12
C VAL A 49 14.86 -9.40 36.83
N ASP A 50 15.82 -9.61 37.71
CA ASP A 50 16.75 -10.74 37.72
C ASP A 50 16.01 -12.09 37.76
N ILE A 51 15.06 -12.21 38.69
CA ILE A 51 14.21 -13.41 38.84
C ILE A 51 13.43 -13.67 37.54
N LEU A 52 12.84 -12.63 36.94
CA LEU A 52 12.13 -12.77 35.67
C LEU A 52 13.06 -13.28 34.55
N MET A 53 14.30 -12.79 34.48
CA MET A 53 15.27 -13.24 33.47
C MET A 53 15.65 -14.72 33.65
N ASP A 54 15.81 -15.18 34.88
CA ASP A 54 16.06 -16.60 35.17
C ASP A 54 14.88 -17.49 34.75
N TYR A 55 13.65 -17.02 34.98
CA TYR A 55 12.45 -17.72 34.53
C TYR A 55 12.26 -17.69 33.02
N ILE A 56 12.62 -16.61 32.35
CA ILE A 56 12.65 -16.55 30.88
C ILE A 56 13.59 -17.64 30.33
N ASN A 57 14.79 -17.75 30.89
CA ASN A 57 15.78 -18.72 30.44
C ASN A 57 15.38 -20.19 30.73
N SER A 58 14.69 -20.42 31.85
CA SER A 58 14.28 -21.78 32.25
C SER A 58 12.97 -22.26 31.63
N LEU A 59 12.00 -21.35 31.41
CA LEU A 59 10.63 -21.73 31.01
C LEU A 59 10.29 -21.49 29.54
N LEU A 60 10.87 -20.47 28.90
CA LEU A 60 10.51 -20.16 27.51
C LEU A 60 11.22 -21.10 26.53
N PRO A 61 10.63 -21.33 25.34
CA PRO A 61 11.19 -22.24 24.35
C PRO A 61 12.52 -21.73 23.80
N SER A 62 13.43 -22.66 23.55
CA SER A 62 14.57 -22.43 22.69
C SER A 62 14.11 -22.31 21.22
N ALA A 63 14.94 -21.71 20.38
CA ALA A 63 14.68 -21.69 18.93
C ALA A 63 14.60 -23.08 18.30
N LEU A 64 15.14 -24.11 18.95
CA LEU A 64 15.04 -25.51 18.52
C LEU A 64 13.73 -26.18 18.96
N ASP A 65 13.02 -25.61 19.94
CA ASP A 65 11.79 -26.16 20.50
C ASP A 65 10.54 -25.73 19.73
N ILE A 66 10.68 -24.87 18.71
CA ILE A 66 9.55 -24.39 17.90
C ILE A 66 9.11 -25.44 16.88
N LEU A 67 7.84 -25.36 16.48
CA LEU A 67 7.28 -26.21 15.44
C LEU A 67 8.00 -25.98 14.09
N PRO A 68 8.02 -27.00 13.20
CA PRO A 68 8.52 -26.84 11.85
C PRO A 68 7.83 -25.67 11.12
N ILE A 69 8.62 -24.90 10.38
CA ILE A 69 8.10 -23.77 9.61
C ILE A 69 7.65 -24.28 8.25
N LYS A 70 6.43 -23.91 7.86
CA LYS A 70 5.91 -24.20 6.52
C LYS A 70 6.54 -23.23 5.52
N ALA A 71 7.11 -23.79 4.46
CA ALA A 71 7.67 -23.04 3.34
C ALA A 71 7.32 -23.73 2.02
N LYS A 72 7.13 -22.93 0.98
CA LYS A 72 6.94 -23.40 -0.39
C LYS A 72 8.31 -23.59 -1.06
N ASP A 73 8.55 -24.78 -1.60
CA ASP A 73 9.68 -25.06 -2.51
C ASP A 73 9.31 -24.52 -3.90
N LEU A 74 10.04 -23.50 -4.36
CA LEU A 74 9.75 -22.80 -5.61
C LEU A 74 10.11 -23.63 -6.86
N ASP A 75 11.04 -24.57 -6.75
CA ASP A 75 11.44 -25.42 -7.88
C ASP A 75 10.44 -26.56 -8.10
N LYS A 76 9.86 -27.08 -7.02
CA LYS A 76 8.88 -28.19 -7.06
C LYS A 76 7.43 -27.74 -7.03
N ASP A 77 7.18 -26.45 -6.81
CA ASP A 77 5.84 -25.88 -6.59
C ASP A 77 5.05 -26.64 -5.51
N SER A 78 5.70 -27.00 -4.40
CA SER A 78 5.13 -27.85 -3.35
C SER A 78 5.38 -27.29 -1.95
N GLU A 79 4.47 -27.59 -1.01
CA GLU A 79 4.67 -27.24 0.40
C GLU A 79 5.65 -28.21 1.08
N THR A 80 6.54 -27.64 1.89
CA THR A 80 7.54 -28.37 2.67
C THR A 80 7.59 -27.83 4.10
N GLU A 81 7.92 -28.70 5.05
CA GLU A 81 8.12 -28.31 6.45
C GLU A 81 9.60 -28.36 6.79
N ILE A 82 10.14 -27.22 7.23
CA ILE A 82 11.54 -27.09 7.61
C ILE A 82 11.65 -27.10 9.13
N LYS A 83 12.33 -28.14 9.65
CA LYS A 83 12.64 -28.23 11.08
C LYS A 83 13.77 -27.27 11.43
N PRO A 84 13.67 -26.57 12.58
CA PRO A 84 14.78 -25.76 13.06
C PRO A 84 16.02 -26.61 13.31
N SER A 85 17.09 -26.34 12.57
CA SER A 85 18.37 -27.02 12.71
C SER A 85 19.52 -26.15 12.19
N PRO A 86 20.66 -26.06 12.90
CA PRO A 86 21.87 -25.43 12.36
C PRO A 86 22.41 -26.13 11.11
N ASP A 87 22.22 -27.44 11.01
CA ASP A 87 22.73 -28.27 9.90
C ASP A 87 21.73 -28.41 8.74
N GLY A 88 20.55 -27.78 8.87
CA GLY A 88 19.50 -27.78 7.87
C GLY A 88 19.74 -26.79 6.72
N PRO A 89 18.85 -26.75 5.71
CA PRO A 89 18.90 -25.74 4.66
C PRO A 89 18.68 -24.35 5.25
N VAL A 90 19.28 -23.33 4.61
CA VAL A 90 19.09 -21.95 5.02
C VAL A 90 17.65 -21.54 4.78
N LEU A 91 16.98 -21.11 5.84
CA LEU A 91 15.66 -20.52 5.81
C LEU A 91 15.63 -19.38 6.83
N ALA A 92 15.44 -18.15 6.35
CA ALA A 92 15.27 -16.98 7.21
C ALA A 92 14.17 -16.06 6.68
N TYR A 93 13.58 -15.26 7.57
CA TYR A 93 12.47 -14.37 7.26
C TYR A 93 12.76 -12.94 7.69
N VAL A 94 12.63 -12.01 6.75
CA VAL A 94 12.80 -10.58 6.97
C VAL A 94 11.50 -10.02 7.55
N PHE A 95 11.47 -9.71 8.83
CA PHE A 95 10.28 -9.17 9.49
C PHE A 95 10.32 -7.65 9.64
N LYS A 96 11.49 -7.03 9.43
CA LYS A 96 11.62 -5.58 9.58
C LYS A 96 12.77 -5.02 8.76
N THR A 97 12.44 -4.08 7.89
CA THR A 97 13.40 -3.27 7.17
C THR A 97 13.32 -1.82 7.63
N MET A 98 14.48 -1.21 7.82
CA MET A 98 14.62 0.19 8.18
C MET A 98 15.47 0.90 7.12
N ALA A 99 15.03 2.08 6.70
CA ALA A 99 15.84 3.02 5.95
C ALA A 99 16.59 3.92 6.94
N ASP A 100 17.90 3.74 7.02
CA ASP A 100 18.80 4.60 7.77
C ASP A 100 19.51 5.57 6.81
N PRO A 101 19.56 6.88 7.10
CA PRO A 101 20.22 7.86 6.23
C PRO A 101 21.72 7.63 6.02
N TYR A 102 22.41 6.97 6.95
CA TYR A 102 23.86 6.79 6.95
C TYR A 102 24.28 5.39 6.46
N ILE A 103 23.56 4.36 6.90
CA ILE A 103 23.88 2.96 6.61
C ILE A 103 23.14 2.46 5.37
N GLY A 104 22.09 3.18 4.95
CA GLY A 104 21.18 2.76 3.90
C GLY A 104 20.10 1.82 4.44
N LYS A 105 19.67 0.85 3.61
CA LYS A 105 18.64 -0.11 3.99
C LYS A 105 19.23 -1.19 4.90
N LEU A 106 18.67 -1.33 6.11
CA LEU A 106 19.01 -2.33 7.11
C LEU A 106 17.82 -3.28 7.27
N SER A 107 17.99 -4.54 6.88
CA SER A 107 16.95 -5.57 6.97
C SER A 107 17.25 -6.54 8.09
N ILE A 108 16.33 -6.64 9.04
CA ILE A 108 16.38 -7.50 10.21
C ILE A 108 15.57 -8.75 9.91
N PHE A 109 16.18 -9.90 10.14
CA PHE A 109 15.58 -11.18 9.86
C PHE A 109 15.89 -12.19 10.96
N ARG A 110 15.01 -13.19 11.07
CA ARG A 110 15.19 -14.34 11.95
C ARG A 110 15.58 -15.55 11.12
N ILE A 111 16.63 -16.26 11.56
CA ILE A 111 17.04 -17.53 10.96
C ILE A 111 16.23 -18.65 11.60
N PHE A 112 15.47 -19.39 10.79
CA PHE A 112 14.71 -20.56 11.24
C PHE A 112 15.48 -21.86 11.06
N SER A 113 16.33 -21.96 10.04
CA SER A 113 17.17 -23.13 9.78
C SER A 113 18.44 -22.73 9.03
N GLY A 114 19.49 -23.52 9.21
CA GLY A 114 20.80 -23.34 8.59
C GLY A 114 21.69 -22.29 9.26
N ILE A 115 22.78 -21.96 8.56
CA ILE A 115 23.78 -20.97 8.99
C ILE A 115 23.96 -19.96 7.86
N ILE A 116 23.94 -18.68 8.20
CA ILE A 116 24.21 -17.57 7.27
C ILE A 116 25.59 -16.99 7.60
N LYS A 117 26.43 -16.82 6.58
CA LYS A 117 27.79 -16.30 6.69
C LYS A 117 28.02 -15.13 5.75
N ILE A 118 29.01 -14.30 6.10
CA ILE A 118 29.48 -13.26 5.19
C ILE A 118 30.15 -13.88 3.95
N ASN A 119 30.10 -13.15 2.85
CA ASN A 119 30.65 -13.49 1.54
C ASN A 119 30.05 -14.74 0.86
N GLU A 120 28.95 -15.26 1.37
CA GLU A 120 28.15 -16.29 0.71
C GLU A 120 26.96 -15.65 -0.04
N ASN A 121 26.39 -16.42 -0.96
CA ASN A 121 25.27 -16.02 -1.82
C ASN A 121 23.98 -16.63 -1.28
N TYR A 122 22.95 -15.80 -1.14
CA TYR A 122 21.62 -16.23 -0.71
C TYR A 122 20.55 -15.75 -1.67
N TYR A 123 19.55 -16.58 -1.88
CA TYR A 123 18.38 -16.24 -2.68
C TYR A 123 17.38 -15.44 -1.84
N LEU A 124 16.81 -14.40 -2.44
CA LEU A 124 15.72 -13.61 -1.88
C LEU A 124 14.45 -13.83 -2.72
N SER A 125 13.38 -14.23 -2.04
CA SER A 125 12.10 -14.57 -2.68
C SER A 125 11.31 -13.39 -3.24
N GLY A 126 11.37 -12.19 -2.64
CA GLY A 126 10.69 -11.01 -3.18
C GLY A 126 11.23 -10.54 -4.53
N PRO A 127 12.54 -10.24 -4.65
CA PRO A 127 13.15 -9.84 -5.93
C PRO A 127 13.46 -11.02 -6.85
N GLU A 128 13.25 -12.26 -6.40
CA GLU A 128 13.58 -13.51 -7.09
C GLU A 128 15.03 -13.57 -7.59
N LYS A 129 15.96 -13.11 -6.75
CA LYS A 129 17.38 -12.93 -7.11
C LYS A 129 18.31 -13.36 -5.99
N THR A 130 19.52 -13.77 -6.39
CA THR A 130 20.61 -14.03 -5.45
C THR A 130 21.38 -12.76 -5.13
N TYR A 131 21.68 -12.54 -3.85
CA TYR A 131 22.58 -11.49 -3.38
C TYR A 131 23.72 -12.08 -2.55
N LYS A 132 24.90 -11.47 -2.68
CA LYS A 132 26.06 -11.77 -1.83
C LYS A 132 25.97 -10.97 -0.53
N PHE A 133 25.95 -11.63 0.61
CA PHE A 133 25.85 -10.95 1.90
C PHE A 133 27.25 -10.51 2.36
N THR A 134 27.52 -9.20 2.36
CA THR A 134 28.85 -8.68 2.71
C THR A 134 28.98 -8.21 4.16
N ASN A 135 27.89 -7.71 4.74
CA ASN A 135 27.87 -7.20 6.11
C ASN A 135 26.73 -7.85 6.88
N LEU A 136 27.06 -8.47 8.03
CA LEU A 136 26.10 -9.02 8.96
C LEU A 136 26.29 -8.37 10.33
N PHE A 137 25.19 -8.03 10.97
CA PHE A 137 25.18 -7.33 12.25
C PHE A 137 24.33 -8.08 13.27
N LYS A 138 24.83 -8.15 14.51
CA LYS A 138 24.01 -8.43 15.68
C LYS A 138 23.58 -7.12 16.32
N LEU A 139 22.27 -6.98 16.54
CA LEU A 139 21.68 -5.77 17.11
C LEU A 139 21.48 -5.94 18.62
N GLN A 140 21.94 -4.98 19.43
CA GLN A 140 21.75 -4.98 20.88
C GLN A 140 21.38 -3.57 21.37
N GLY A 141 20.08 -3.31 21.49
CA GLY A 141 19.60 -1.98 21.86
C GLY A 141 20.04 -0.94 20.82
N LYS A 142 20.91 0.00 21.23
CA LYS A 142 21.46 1.04 20.34
C LYS A 142 22.79 0.65 19.69
N SER A 143 23.43 -0.45 20.11
CA SER A 143 24.69 -0.90 19.54
C SER A 143 24.47 -1.95 18.46
N GLN A 144 25.38 -1.95 17.49
CA GLN A 144 25.46 -2.95 16.44
C GLN A 144 26.88 -3.49 16.39
N SER A 145 27.04 -4.81 16.32
CA SER A 145 28.34 -5.47 16.21
C SER A 145 28.42 -6.29 14.93
N ASN A 146 29.53 -6.16 14.21
CA ASN A 146 29.80 -6.97 13.03
C ASN A 146 30.03 -8.43 13.42
N ILE A 147 29.41 -9.34 12.68
CA ILE A 147 29.58 -10.79 12.86
C ILE A 147 29.93 -11.45 11.53
N SER A 148 30.65 -12.57 11.56
CA SER A 148 31.02 -13.32 10.35
C SER A 148 30.03 -14.43 10.01
N LYS A 149 29.25 -14.90 10.99
CA LYS A 149 28.24 -15.95 10.84
C LYS A 149 27.14 -15.85 11.90
N ALA A 150 25.97 -16.38 11.59
CA ALA A 150 24.83 -16.54 12.49
C ALA A 150 24.12 -17.87 12.21
N SER A 151 23.51 -18.46 13.23
CA SER A 151 22.91 -19.79 13.18
C SER A 151 21.40 -19.76 13.39
N CYS A 152 20.74 -20.88 13.12
CA CYS A 152 19.36 -21.16 13.50
C CYS A 152 19.00 -20.58 14.88
N GLY A 153 17.95 -19.75 14.92
CA GLY A 153 17.46 -19.05 16.10
C GLY A 153 17.94 -17.61 16.26
N ASP A 154 19.05 -17.23 15.61
CA ASP A 154 19.57 -15.87 15.70
C ASP A 154 18.66 -14.87 14.96
N ILE A 155 18.56 -13.66 15.55
CA ILE A 155 17.99 -12.48 14.92
C ILE A 155 19.14 -11.53 14.58
N ILE A 156 19.33 -11.29 13.30
CA ILE A 156 20.46 -10.50 12.78
C ILE A 156 19.99 -9.53 11.70
N ALA A 157 20.87 -8.63 11.28
CA ALA A 157 20.59 -7.70 10.22
C ALA A 157 21.64 -7.75 9.11
N VAL A 158 21.18 -7.48 7.89
CA VAL A 158 22.02 -7.26 6.69
C VAL A 158 21.82 -5.84 6.20
N SER A 159 22.88 -5.22 5.66
CA SER A 159 22.80 -3.90 5.04
C SER A 159 23.25 -3.93 3.59
N LYS A 160 22.98 -2.83 2.86
CA LYS A 160 23.39 -2.61 1.46
C LYS A 160 22.74 -3.54 0.43
N ILE A 161 21.63 -4.18 0.78
CA ILE A 161 20.74 -4.83 -0.18
C ILE A 161 19.54 -3.90 -0.33
N MET A 162 19.33 -3.35 -1.52
CA MET A 162 18.28 -2.34 -1.74
C MET A 162 16.92 -2.98 -1.98
N ASP A 163 16.90 -4.12 -2.66
CA ASP A 163 15.68 -4.78 -3.12
C ASP A 163 15.01 -5.65 -2.03
N ILE A 164 15.76 -6.00 -0.98
CA ILE A 164 15.24 -6.77 0.15
C ILE A 164 14.15 -5.98 0.88
N SER A 165 13.02 -6.59 1.21
CA SER A 165 11.87 -5.93 1.82
C SER A 165 11.28 -6.78 2.96
N ASN A 166 10.32 -6.22 3.70
CA ASN A 166 9.56 -7.00 4.68
C ASN A 166 8.90 -8.19 3.99
N ASP A 167 8.83 -9.30 4.71
CA ASP A 167 8.27 -10.59 4.31
C ASP A 167 9.08 -11.37 3.26
N ASP A 168 10.25 -10.85 2.88
CA ASP A 168 11.20 -11.63 2.08
C ASP A 168 11.71 -12.83 2.87
N THR A 169 11.66 -13.98 2.21
CA THR A 169 12.37 -15.19 2.62
C THR A 169 13.77 -15.22 2.02
N ILE A 170 14.76 -15.51 2.87
CA ILE A 170 16.15 -15.75 2.51
C ILE A 170 16.39 -17.27 2.53
N SER A 171 16.84 -17.84 1.41
CA SER A 171 17.15 -19.27 1.30
C SER A 171 18.50 -19.54 0.64
N SER A 172 18.93 -20.80 0.66
CA SER A 172 20.09 -21.25 -0.13
C SER A 172 19.80 -21.14 -1.63
N GLN A 173 20.85 -21.06 -2.44
CA GLN A 173 20.73 -21.14 -3.91
C GLN A 173 20.36 -22.54 -4.39
N ASP A 174 20.74 -23.57 -3.62
CA ASP A 174 20.48 -24.98 -3.98
C ASP A 174 19.04 -25.42 -3.66
N GLN A 175 18.33 -24.64 -2.85
CA GLN A 175 16.96 -24.92 -2.45
C GLN A 175 16.20 -23.60 -2.25
N LEU A 176 15.39 -23.26 -3.25
CA LEU A 176 14.62 -22.02 -3.26
C LEU A 176 13.36 -22.17 -2.41
N LEU A 177 13.32 -21.46 -1.28
CA LEU A 177 12.22 -21.55 -0.31
C LEU A 177 11.52 -20.20 -0.15
N LYS A 178 10.20 -20.23 0.00
CA LYS A 178 9.38 -19.05 0.31
C LYS A 178 8.43 -19.33 1.46
N ILE A 179 8.51 -18.54 2.53
CA ILE A 179 7.55 -18.52 3.63
C ILE A 179 6.32 -17.70 3.17
N PRO A 180 5.09 -18.08 3.55
CA PRO A 180 3.90 -17.26 3.28
C PRO A 180 4.05 -15.82 3.80
N GLU A 181 3.58 -14.86 3.00
CA GLU A 181 3.63 -13.44 3.35
C GLU A 181 2.66 -13.11 4.49
N THR A 182 2.99 -12.08 5.26
CA THR A 182 2.12 -11.60 6.35
C THR A 182 0.94 -10.82 5.76
N GLU A 183 -0.28 -11.18 6.15
CA GLU A 183 -1.46 -10.39 5.79
C GLU A 183 -1.54 -9.12 6.66
N TYR A 184 -1.37 -7.96 6.04
CA TYR A 184 -1.54 -6.67 6.71
C TYR A 184 -2.98 -6.16 6.59
N PHE A 185 -3.47 -5.57 7.67
CA PHE A 185 -4.73 -4.83 7.64
C PHE A 185 -4.64 -3.62 6.71
N SER A 186 -5.69 -3.38 5.94
CA SER A 186 -5.77 -2.19 5.09
C SER A 186 -6.01 -0.94 5.94
N PRO A 187 -5.25 0.14 5.74
CA PRO A 187 -5.43 1.37 6.51
C PRO A 187 -6.76 2.05 6.17
N THR A 188 -7.39 2.65 7.18
CA THR A 188 -8.77 3.15 7.08
C THR A 188 -8.89 4.67 7.20
N LEU A 189 -7.86 5.37 7.69
CA LEU A 189 -7.91 6.81 7.91
C LEU A 189 -7.15 7.57 6.81
N PRO A 190 -7.84 8.25 5.87
CA PRO A 190 -7.20 9.08 4.87
C PRO A 190 -6.88 10.50 5.37
N ARG A 191 -5.74 11.05 4.96
CA ARG A 191 -5.36 12.46 5.11
C ARG A 191 -4.72 12.97 3.82
N SER A 192 -4.97 14.22 3.48
CA SER A 192 -4.22 14.92 2.42
C SER A 192 -2.88 15.41 2.97
N VAL A 193 -1.81 15.16 2.24
CA VAL A 193 -0.44 15.54 2.61
C VAL A 193 -0.04 16.80 1.86
N ILE A 194 0.34 17.84 2.62
CA ILE A 194 0.82 19.10 2.07
C ILE A 194 2.25 19.36 2.60
N PRO A 195 3.25 19.55 1.73
CA PRO A 195 4.58 19.97 2.16
C PRO A 195 4.54 21.35 2.81
N LYS A 196 5.27 21.55 3.91
CA LYS A 196 5.37 22.86 4.56
C LYS A 196 6.15 23.89 3.73
N SER A 197 7.15 23.42 2.99
CA SER A 197 7.98 24.26 2.13
C SER A 197 7.59 24.05 0.66
N LYS A 198 7.49 25.14 -0.09
CA LYS A 198 7.30 25.07 -1.56
C LYS A 198 8.54 24.44 -2.19
N GLY A 199 8.35 23.41 -3.01
CA GLY A 199 9.44 22.67 -3.68
C GLY A 199 9.83 21.34 -3.02
N ASP A 200 9.33 21.05 -1.81
CA ASP A 200 9.63 19.79 -1.10
C ASP A 200 8.76 18.60 -1.55
N GLU A 201 7.89 18.77 -2.55
CA GLU A 201 6.94 17.73 -3.01
C GLU A 201 7.64 16.42 -3.38
N GLU A 202 8.72 16.49 -4.17
CA GLU A 202 9.49 15.31 -4.56
C GLU A 202 10.19 14.67 -3.36
N LYS A 203 10.74 15.49 -2.46
CA LYS A 203 11.40 15.04 -1.23
C LYS A 203 10.39 14.33 -0.30
N VAL A 204 9.18 14.86 -0.17
CA VAL A 204 8.06 14.25 0.57
C VAL A 204 7.69 12.91 -0.04
N SER A 205 7.45 12.86 -1.35
CA SER A 205 7.05 11.62 -2.04
C SER A 205 8.11 10.52 -1.89
N ASN A 206 9.39 10.86 -2.08
CA ASN A 206 10.50 9.92 -1.92
C ASN A 206 10.67 9.44 -0.48
N SER A 207 10.48 10.33 0.50
CA SER A 207 10.62 9.98 1.93
C SER A 207 9.45 9.13 2.41
N LEU A 208 8.23 9.43 1.97
CA LEU A 208 7.05 8.59 2.24
C LEU A 208 7.20 7.20 1.63
N SER A 209 7.70 7.11 0.40
CA SER A 209 7.96 5.82 -0.25
C SER A 209 8.95 4.96 0.55
N LYS A 210 9.97 5.57 1.17
CA LYS A 210 10.89 4.87 2.07
C LYS A 210 10.20 4.41 3.36
N LEU A 211 9.34 5.23 3.95
CA LEU A 211 8.56 4.83 5.13
C LEU A 211 7.56 3.73 4.84
N MET A 212 6.94 3.71 3.66
CA MET A 212 6.04 2.63 3.23
C MET A 212 6.77 1.29 3.08
N GLN A 213 8.07 1.29 2.77
CA GLN A 213 8.89 0.07 2.78
C GLN A 213 9.18 -0.42 4.21
N GLU A 214 9.24 0.49 5.20
CA GLU A 214 9.37 0.11 6.62
C GLU A 214 8.04 -0.39 7.19
N ASP A 215 6.94 0.26 6.81
CA ASP A 215 5.59 0.03 7.33
C ASP A 215 4.56 -0.19 6.19
N PRO A 216 4.24 -1.46 5.89
CA PRO A 216 3.30 -1.82 4.82
C PRO A 216 1.83 -1.47 5.14
N THR A 217 1.55 -0.99 6.36
CA THR A 217 0.21 -0.49 6.72
C THR A 217 0.01 0.98 6.33
N ILE A 218 1.04 1.65 5.80
CA ILE A 218 0.92 2.98 5.21
C ILE A 218 0.67 2.85 3.71
N ARG A 219 -0.32 3.59 3.19
CA ARG A 219 -0.57 3.68 1.75
C ARG A 219 -0.56 5.13 1.29
N GLN A 220 -0.08 5.36 0.07
CA GLN A 220 -0.08 6.66 -0.57
C GLN A 220 -0.71 6.55 -1.97
N LYS A 221 -1.50 7.55 -2.36
CA LYS A 221 -2.08 7.65 -3.70
C LYS A 221 -2.29 9.11 -4.06
N LEU A 222 -1.87 9.50 -5.25
CA LEU A 222 -2.26 10.77 -5.85
C LEU A 222 -3.70 10.68 -6.35
N ASN A 223 -4.59 11.49 -5.79
CA ASN A 223 -5.93 11.68 -6.32
C ASN A 223 -5.89 12.74 -7.42
N LEU A 224 -6.11 12.32 -8.67
CA LEU A 224 -6.05 13.19 -9.84
C LEU A 224 -7.28 14.11 -9.97
N GLU A 225 -8.42 13.79 -9.35
CA GLU A 225 -9.63 14.62 -9.44
C GLU A 225 -9.52 15.90 -8.59
N VAL A 226 -8.88 15.80 -7.43
CA VAL A 226 -8.64 16.95 -6.52
C VAL A 226 -7.17 17.41 -6.49
N HIS A 227 -6.30 16.75 -7.25
CA HIS A 227 -4.85 16.98 -7.28
C HIS A 227 -4.19 16.93 -5.90
N GLN A 228 -4.63 16.03 -5.03
CA GLN A 228 -4.11 15.86 -3.68
C GLN A 228 -3.37 14.53 -3.51
N ASN A 229 -2.24 14.57 -2.83
CA ASN A 229 -1.56 13.37 -2.38
C ASN A 229 -2.20 12.87 -1.10
N ILE A 230 -2.90 11.74 -1.15
CA ILE A 230 -3.60 11.18 -0.01
C ILE A 230 -2.73 10.09 0.60
N ILE A 231 -2.56 10.14 1.92
CA ILE A 231 -1.96 9.10 2.74
C ILE A 231 -3.04 8.42 3.58
N TRP A 232 -2.94 7.10 3.72
CA TRP A 232 -3.76 6.32 4.63
C TRP A 232 -2.90 5.74 5.74
N GLY A 233 -3.41 5.81 6.96
CA GLY A 233 -2.85 5.12 8.12
C GLY A 233 -3.93 4.36 8.91
N MET A 234 -3.49 3.64 9.92
CA MET A 234 -4.37 2.86 10.81
C MET A 234 -5.17 3.73 11.78
N GLY A 235 -4.74 4.98 12.01
CA GLY A 235 -5.39 5.92 12.92
C GLY A 235 -4.58 7.20 13.09
N GLU A 236 -5.13 8.14 13.84
CA GLU A 236 -4.54 9.49 14.00
C GLU A 236 -3.14 9.43 14.64
N LEU A 237 -2.97 8.61 15.68
CA LEU A 237 -1.66 8.41 16.34
C LEU A 237 -0.62 7.79 15.39
N HIS A 238 -1.05 6.87 14.51
CA HIS A 238 -0.13 6.29 13.53
C HIS A 238 0.34 7.38 12.55
N LEU A 239 -0.58 8.16 11.99
CA LEU A 239 -0.23 9.24 11.07
C LEU A 239 0.62 10.34 11.75
N SER A 240 0.37 10.66 13.02
CA SER A 240 1.17 11.65 13.76
C SER A 240 2.63 11.18 13.95
N ILE A 241 2.82 9.90 14.30
CA ILE A 241 4.16 9.30 14.40
C ILE A 241 4.85 9.26 13.03
N THR A 242 4.11 8.95 11.96
CA THR A 242 4.65 8.95 10.59
C THR A 242 5.13 10.34 10.19
N ARG A 243 4.37 11.39 10.51
CA ARG A 243 4.79 12.79 10.30
C ARG A 243 6.06 13.13 11.08
N GLU A 244 6.15 12.71 12.34
CA GLU A 244 7.35 12.95 13.17
C GLU A 244 8.57 12.22 12.62
N LYS A 245 8.42 10.95 12.20
CA LYS A 245 9.49 10.19 11.54
C LYS A 245 9.99 10.87 10.26
N LEU A 246 9.10 11.44 9.44
CA LEU A 246 9.51 12.20 8.25
C LEU A 246 10.39 13.39 8.61
N LYS A 247 10.01 14.11 9.66
CA LYS A 247 10.78 15.26 10.15
C LYS A 247 12.12 14.84 10.73
N GLU A 248 12.14 13.83 11.59
CA GLU A 248 13.36 13.39 12.29
C GLU A 248 14.36 12.69 11.37
N LYS A 249 13.90 11.81 10.47
CA LYS A 249 14.79 11.01 9.61
C LYS A 249 15.20 11.72 8.33
N PHE A 250 14.30 12.52 7.74
CA PHE A 250 14.49 13.06 6.39
C PHE A 250 14.48 14.58 6.33
N ASP A 251 14.29 15.26 7.47
CA ASP A 251 14.15 16.71 7.54
C ASP A 251 13.06 17.21 6.58
N VAL A 252 11.90 16.55 6.64
CA VAL A 252 10.73 16.86 5.81
C VAL A 252 9.54 17.20 6.70
N GLY A 253 9.06 18.43 6.62
CA GLY A 253 7.84 18.88 7.28
C GLY A 253 6.62 18.74 6.39
N ILE A 254 5.59 18.04 6.87
CA ILE A 254 4.28 17.98 6.21
C ILE A 254 3.17 18.40 7.17
N ASP A 255 2.10 18.94 6.60
CA ASP A 255 0.79 19.07 7.24
C ASP A 255 -0.17 18.01 6.68
N MET A 256 -1.06 17.54 7.54
CA MET A 256 -2.06 16.54 7.22
C MET A 256 -3.44 17.15 7.42
N LEU A 257 -4.23 17.21 6.35
CA LEU A 257 -5.58 17.79 6.35
C LEU A 257 -6.62 16.74 5.98
N MET A 258 -7.89 17.08 6.18
CA MET A 258 -8.99 16.29 5.60
C MET A 258 -8.90 16.37 4.07
N PRO A 259 -8.94 15.24 3.34
CA PRO A 259 -8.96 15.28 1.88
C PRO A 259 -10.21 15.97 1.34
N ASP A 260 -10.05 16.67 0.22
CA ASP A 260 -11.18 17.29 -0.45
C ASP A 260 -12.06 16.25 -1.14
N VAL A 261 -13.35 16.56 -1.24
CA VAL A 261 -14.33 15.74 -1.94
C VAL A 261 -14.32 16.12 -3.42
N ALA A 262 -14.11 15.12 -4.28
CA ALA A 262 -14.24 15.28 -5.72
C ALA A 262 -15.72 15.35 -6.12
N TYR A 263 -16.30 16.55 -6.05
CA TYR A 263 -17.67 16.79 -6.50
C TYR A 263 -17.79 16.57 -8.01
N LYS A 264 -19.00 16.19 -8.44
CA LYS A 264 -19.37 15.95 -9.85
C LYS A 264 -20.73 16.60 -10.11
N GLU A 265 -20.96 16.98 -11.37
CA GLU A 265 -22.21 17.60 -11.82
C GLU A 265 -22.98 16.66 -12.76
N THR A 266 -24.31 16.73 -12.74
CA THR A 266 -25.18 16.06 -13.71
C THR A 266 -26.50 16.82 -13.82
N ILE A 267 -27.33 16.48 -14.81
CA ILE A 267 -28.64 17.10 -15.04
C ILE A 267 -29.76 16.23 -14.47
N ARG A 268 -30.92 16.84 -14.18
CA ARG A 268 -32.10 16.11 -13.70
C ARG A 268 -33.23 16.07 -14.70
N LYS A 269 -33.33 17.06 -15.58
CA LYS A 269 -34.35 17.12 -16.63
C LYS A 269 -33.69 17.01 -17.99
N ASP A 270 -34.47 16.54 -18.94
CA ASP A 270 -34.09 16.60 -20.34
C ASP A 270 -34.14 18.06 -20.82
N ALA A 271 -33.11 18.48 -21.56
CA ALA A 271 -33.03 19.83 -22.11
C ALA A 271 -32.65 19.81 -23.58
N LYS A 272 -33.20 20.76 -24.33
CA LYS A 272 -32.84 21.00 -25.73
C LYS A 272 -32.17 22.35 -25.85
N ALA A 273 -30.96 22.38 -26.39
CA ALA A 273 -30.19 23.59 -26.54
C ALA A 273 -29.77 23.81 -28.00
N GLU A 274 -29.91 25.06 -28.43
CA GLU A 274 -29.49 25.54 -29.74
C GLU A 274 -28.42 26.61 -29.56
N TYR A 275 -27.34 26.51 -30.34
CA TYR A 275 -26.33 27.55 -30.41
C TYR A 275 -25.76 27.72 -31.82
N LYS A 276 -25.79 28.98 -32.27
CA LYS A 276 -25.26 29.42 -33.56
C LYS A 276 -24.03 30.30 -33.38
N TYR A 277 -22.88 29.78 -33.76
CA TYR A 277 -21.64 30.53 -33.84
C TYR A 277 -21.47 31.12 -35.24
N LYS A 278 -21.63 32.43 -35.37
CA LYS A 278 -21.38 33.19 -36.60
C LYS A 278 -20.41 34.34 -36.29
N LYS A 279 -19.18 34.24 -36.77
CA LYS A 279 -18.15 35.28 -36.59
C LYS A 279 -17.51 35.62 -37.93
N GLN A 280 -17.46 36.91 -38.23
CA GLN A 280 -16.81 37.46 -39.41
C GLN A 280 -15.72 38.42 -38.94
N SER A 281 -14.54 37.90 -38.63
CA SER A 281 -13.30 38.71 -38.59
C SER A 281 -12.82 38.89 -40.02
N GLY A 282 -12.12 39.97 -40.37
CA GLY A 282 -11.72 40.38 -41.73
C GLY A 282 -10.91 39.39 -42.62
N GLY A 283 -10.91 38.08 -42.31
CA GLY A 283 -10.49 36.97 -43.15
C GLY A 283 -11.63 35.94 -43.37
N ARG A 284 -11.30 34.65 -43.40
CA ARG A 284 -12.27 33.54 -43.62
C ARG A 284 -13.35 33.54 -42.52
N GLY A 285 -14.62 33.51 -42.91
CA GLY A 285 -15.74 33.46 -41.98
C GLY A 285 -15.76 32.17 -41.16
N GLN A 286 -16.38 32.21 -39.98
CA GLN A 286 -16.61 31.04 -39.14
C GLN A 286 -18.12 30.88 -38.89
N TYR A 287 -18.65 29.72 -39.29
CA TYR A 287 -20.06 29.35 -39.13
C TYR A 287 -20.21 27.93 -38.57
N GLY A 288 -20.90 27.79 -37.45
CA GLY A 288 -21.33 26.51 -36.91
C GLY A 288 -22.66 26.67 -36.20
N HIS A 289 -23.62 25.77 -36.47
CA HIS A 289 -24.92 25.80 -35.83
C HIS A 289 -25.33 24.38 -35.45
N VAL A 290 -25.60 24.17 -34.16
CA VAL A 290 -25.92 22.84 -33.62
C VAL A 290 -27.13 22.92 -32.70
N LEU A 291 -27.98 21.90 -32.80
CA LEU A 291 -29.08 21.65 -31.89
C LEU A 291 -28.82 20.30 -31.21
N ILE A 292 -28.74 20.34 -29.89
CA ILE A 292 -28.48 19.16 -29.06
C ILE A 292 -29.64 18.93 -28.11
N GLU A 293 -29.89 17.66 -27.83
CA GLU A 293 -30.78 17.19 -26.77
C GLU A 293 -29.92 16.50 -25.73
N MET A 294 -30.11 16.85 -24.47
CA MET A 294 -29.38 16.27 -23.34
C MET A 294 -30.35 15.50 -22.46
N ASN A 295 -29.94 14.30 -22.06
CA ASN A 295 -30.70 13.43 -21.17
C ASN A 295 -29.79 12.97 -20.02
N SER A 296 -30.34 12.83 -18.82
CA SER A 296 -29.63 12.18 -17.71
C SER A 296 -29.51 10.68 -17.98
N LEU A 297 -28.40 10.09 -17.57
CA LEU A 297 -28.22 8.64 -17.54
C LEU A 297 -28.23 8.13 -16.10
N ASP A 298 -28.34 6.80 -15.95
CA ASP A 298 -28.19 6.15 -14.67
C ASP A 298 -26.79 6.40 -14.08
N SER A 299 -26.69 6.37 -12.75
CA SER A 299 -25.43 6.65 -12.07
C SER A 299 -24.34 5.65 -12.45
N GLY A 300 -23.19 6.16 -12.88
CA GLY A 300 -22.06 5.34 -13.35
C GLY A 300 -22.08 5.01 -14.84
N ALA A 301 -23.07 5.49 -15.61
CA ALA A 301 -23.11 5.33 -17.06
C ALA A 301 -22.08 6.21 -17.80
N GLY A 302 -21.61 7.29 -17.16
CA GLY A 302 -20.59 8.17 -17.73
C GLY A 302 -21.14 9.09 -18.81
N PHE A 303 -20.45 9.22 -19.94
CA PHE A 303 -20.83 10.12 -21.03
C PHE A 303 -21.12 9.35 -22.31
N GLU A 304 -22.28 9.60 -22.91
CA GLU A 304 -22.68 9.02 -24.20
C GLU A 304 -22.95 10.13 -25.23
N PHE A 305 -22.32 10.03 -26.40
CA PHE A 305 -22.62 10.88 -27.55
C PHE A 305 -23.43 10.10 -28.59
N LYS A 306 -24.60 10.62 -28.94
CA LYS A 306 -25.46 10.07 -29.99
C LYS A 306 -25.57 11.06 -31.14
N ASN A 307 -25.55 10.55 -32.37
CA ASN A 307 -25.74 11.34 -33.58
C ASN A 307 -26.99 10.84 -34.31
N SER A 308 -28.04 11.65 -34.28
CA SER A 308 -29.32 11.39 -34.96
C SER A 308 -29.58 12.36 -36.11
N ILE A 309 -28.54 13.01 -36.65
CA ILE A 309 -28.66 13.96 -37.78
C ILE A 309 -29.32 13.29 -38.99
N PHE A 310 -30.38 13.90 -39.50
CA PHE A 310 -31.10 13.48 -40.69
C PHE A 310 -30.86 14.42 -41.88
N GLY A 311 -30.92 13.92 -43.11
CA GLY A 311 -30.90 14.75 -44.33
C GLY A 311 -29.60 15.51 -44.65
N GLY A 312 -28.52 15.29 -43.90
CA GLY A 312 -27.23 15.96 -44.16
C GLY A 312 -27.16 17.42 -43.67
N ALA A 313 -28.01 17.80 -42.71
CA ALA A 313 -28.04 19.14 -42.09
C ALA A 313 -26.67 19.59 -41.55
N ILE A 314 -25.83 18.64 -41.15
CA ILE A 314 -24.39 18.84 -40.87
C ILE A 314 -23.61 17.79 -41.67
N PRO A 315 -22.61 18.18 -42.48
CA PRO A 315 -21.71 17.25 -43.15
C PRO A 315 -20.99 16.34 -42.15
N LYS A 316 -20.87 15.04 -42.48
CA LYS A 316 -20.22 14.03 -41.60
C LYS A 316 -18.81 14.43 -41.15
N GLY A 317 -18.08 15.20 -41.95
CA GLY A 317 -16.74 15.68 -41.61
C GLY A 317 -16.68 16.66 -40.42
N TYR A 318 -17.78 17.31 -40.04
CA TYR A 318 -17.81 18.26 -38.92
C TYR A 318 -18.33 17.66 -37.60
N ILE A 319 -18.94 16.47 -37.65
CA ILE A 319 -19.50 15.78 -36.48
C ILE A 319 -18.44 15.44 -35.43
N PRO A 320 -17.22 14.97 -35.79
CA PRO A 320 -16.15 14.79 -34.81
C PRO A 320 -15.79 16.08 -34.06
N GLY A 321 -15.87 17.24 -34.74
CA GLY A 321 -15.66 18.54 -34.13
C GLY A 321 -16.72 18.87 -33.08
N VAL A 322 -17.98 18.53 -33.35
CA VAL A 322 -19.10 18.69 -32.40
C VAL A 322 -18.90 17.82 -31.16
N GLU A 323 -18.64 16.52 -31.35
CA GLU A 323 -18.39 15.60 -30.24
C GLU A 323 -17.20 16.05 -29.39
N LYS A 324 -16.10 16.44 -30.05
CA LYS A 324 -14.91 16.98 -29.38
C LYS A 324 -15.22 18.25 -28.59
N GLY A 325 -16.07 19.14 -29.11
CA GLY A 325 -16.50 20.36 -28.42
C GLY A 325 -17.29 20.07 -27.14
N ILE A 326 -18.15 19.04 -27.15
CA ILE A 326 -18.89 18.58 -25.98
C ILE A 326 -17.95 17.93 -24.98
N ARG A 327 -17.11 16.99 -25.42
CA ARG A 327 -16.15 16.28 -24.55
C ARG A 327 -15.17 17.22 -23.85
N GLU A 328 -14.73 18.29 -24.51
CA GLU A 328 -13.88 19.31 -23.90
C GLU A 328 -14.62 20.23 -22.92
N ALA A 329 -15.97 20.25 -22.95
CA ALA A 329 -16.78 20.99 -22.01
C ALA A 329 -17.13 20.18 -20.75
N LEU A 330 -17.13 18.85 -20.82
CA LEU A 330 -17.43 17.96 -19.69
C LEU A 330 -16.57 18.20 -18.43
N PRO A 331 -15.25 18.50 -18.51
CA PRO A 331 -14.44 18.69 -17.31
C PRO A 331 -14.83 19.89 -16.45
N LYS A 332 -15.58 20.86 -17.00
CA LYS A 332 -15.99 22.08 -16.31
C LYS A 332 -17.49 22.30 -16.47
N GLY A 333 -18.25 21.81 -15.50
CA GLY A 333 -19.67 22.03 -15.35
C GLY A 333 -20.02 23.51 -15.14
N VAL A 334 -21.33 23.81 -15.13
CA VAL A 334 -21.82 25.19 -15.11
C VAL A 334 -22.17 25.66 -13.69
N LEU A 335 -22.36 24.73 -12.74
CA LEU A 335 -22.74 25.08 -11.38
C LEU A 335 -21.53 25.52 -10.54
N ALA A 336 -20.49 24.69 -10.49
CA ALA A 336 -19.29 24.94 -9.69
C ALA A 336 -17.99 24.51 -10.40
N GLU A 337 -18.05 24.40 -11.73
CA GLU A 337 -16.93 23.96 -12.60
C GLU A 337 -16.43 22.53 -12.32
N TYR A 338 -17.25 21.67 -11.72
CA TYR A 338 -16.87 20.26 -11.51
C TYR A 338 -17.12 19.41 -12.75
N PRO A 339 -16.43 18.26 -12.90
CA PRO A 339 -16.66 17.35 -14.01
C PRO A 339 -18.11 16.89 -14.11
N VAL A 340 -18.69 17.01 -15.31
CA VAL A 340 -20.05 16.57 -15.62
C VAL A 340 -20.03 15.08 -15.97
N VAL A 341 -20.92 14.31 -15.36
CA VAL A 341 -21.04 12.85 -15.52
C VAL A 341 -22.49 12.42 -15.70
N ASP A 342 -22.67 11.17 -16.14
CA ASP A 342 -23.96 10.50 -16.27
C ASP A 342 -24.94 11.26 -17.15
N ILE A 343 -24.48 11.64 -18.36
CA ILE A 343 -25.29 12.35 -19.35
C ILE A 343 -25.12 11.78 -20.75
N ARG A 344 -26.22 11.84 -21.52
CA ARG A 344 -26.24 11.57 -22.96
C ARG A 344 -26.48 12.88 -23.69
N VAL A 345 -25.68 13.14 -24.72
CA VAL A 345 -25.89 14.28 -25.64
C VAL A 345 -26.18 13.74 -27.04
N ASN A 346 -27.39 14.00 -27.52
CA ASN A 346 -27.87 13.64 -28.84
C ASN A 346 -27.83 14.86 -29.78
N LEU A 347 -26.96 14.82 -30.79
CA LEU A 347 -26.97 15.78 -31.88
C LEU A 347 -28.07 15.40 -32.87
N TYR A 348 -29.15 16.18 -32.92
CA TYR A 348 -30.31 15.85 -33.76
C TYR A 348 -30.52 16.79 -34.94
N ASP A 349 -30.04 18.05 -34.88
CA ASP A 349 -30.17 19.00 -35.98
C ASP A 349 -29.04 20.06 -35.99
N GLY A 350 -28.95 20.85 -37.05
CA GLY A 350 -28.03 21.96 -37.18
C GLY A 350 -28.04 22.59 -38.57
N SER A 351 -27.08 23.47 -38.82
CA SER A 351 -26.89 24.01 -40.17
C SER A 351 -25.43 24.37 -40.42
N TYR A 352 -25.03 24.41 -41.68
CA TYR A 352 -23.69 24.82 -42.10
C TYR A 352 -23.75 25.87 -43.21
N HIS A 353 -22.65 26.60 -43.41
CA HIS A 353 -22.44 27.47 -44.55
C HIS A 353 -21.33 26.88 -45.42
N THR A 354 -21.53 26.83 -46.73
CA THR A 354 -20.64 26.10 -47.66
C THR A 354 -19.20 26.62 -47.66
N VAL A 355 -18.99 27.90 -47.37
CA VAL A 355 -17.66 28.56 -47.42
C VAL A 355 -17.09 28.82 -46.01
N ASP A 356 -17.96 29.18 -45.08
CA ASP A 356 -17.56 29.69 -43.75
C ASP A 356 -17.61 28.62 -42.65
N SER A 357 -18.16 27.44 -42.93
CA SER A 357 -18.14 26.36 -41.94
C SER A 357 -16.77 25.70 -41.81
N SER A 358 -16.40 25.43 -40.57
CA SER A 358 -15.18 24.73 -40.21
C SER A 358 -15.42 23.86 -38.98
N GLU A 359 -14.60 22.83 -38.82
CA GLU A 359 -14.64 21.94 -37.65
C GLU A 359 -14.51 22.73 -36.34
N ILE A 360 -13.63 23.74 -36.32
CA ILE A 360 -13.43 24.64 -35.16
C ILE A 360 -14.71 25.42 -34.84
N ALA A 361 -15.41 25.92 -35.85
CA ALA A 361 -16.66 26.66 -35.63
C ALA A 361 -17.76 25.76 -35.05
N PHE A 362 -17.86 24.51 -35.51
CA PHE A 362 -18.79 23.51 -34.96
C PHE A 362 -18.41 23.06 -33.55
N LYS A 363 -17.10 22.92 -33.27
CA LYS A 363 -16.59 22.63 -31.93
C LYS A 363 -16.97 23.72 -30.92
N ILE A 364 -16.79 24.99 -31.28
CA ILE A 364 -17.16 26.13 -30.44
C ILE A 364 -18.68 26.18 -30.25
N ALA A 365 -19.45 26.00 -31.32
CA ALA A 365 -20.90 25.98 -31.25
C ALA A 365 -21.42 24.87 -30.32
N ALA A 366 -20.83 23.68 -30.39
CA ALA A 366 -21.16 22.52 -29.55
C ALA A 366 -20.85 22.75 -28.07
N SER A 367 -19.68 23.31 -27.75
CA SER A 367 -19.32 23.65 -26.37
C SER A 367 -20.29 24.67 -25.75
N MET A 368 -20.70 25.68 -26.53
CA MET A 368 -21.66 26.69 -26.06
C MET A 368 -23.09 26.15 -25.96
N ALA A 369 -23.53 25.33 -26.92
CA ALA A 369 -24.82 24.64 -26.85
C ALA A 369 -24.88 23.74 -25.61
N PHE A 370 -23.81 23.00 -25.32
CA PHE A 370 -23.70 22.16 -24.14
C PHE A 370 -23.84 22.95 -22.84
N LYS A 371 -23.08 24.06 -22.69
CA LYS A 371 -23.19 24.93 -21.51
C LYS A 371 -24.58 25.52 -21.34
N LYS A 372 -25.20 25.95 -22.43
CA LYS A 372 -26.57 26.48 -22.40
C LYS A 372 -27.58 25.40 -21.99
N GLY A 373 -27.46 24.20 -22.56
CA GLY A 373 -28.28 23.06 -22.17
C GLY A 373 -28.14 22.73 -20.69
N MET A 374 -26.92 22.74 -20.16
CA MET A 374 -26.67 22.46 -18.73
C MET A 374 -27.30 23.51 -17.81
N GLN A 375 -27.47 24.76 -18.25
CA GLN A 375 -28.14 25.80 -17.49
C GLN A 375 -29.67 25.65 -17.49
N GLU A 376 -30.22 25.04 -18.55
CA GLU A 376 -31.66 24.88 -18.76
C GLU A 376 -32.20 23.54 -18.22
N ALA A 377 -31.32 22.60 -17.85
CA ALA A 377 -31.62 21.20 -17.48
C ALA A 377 -31.75 20.90 -15.97
#